data_AF-A0A2V5PWW1-F1
#
_entry.id   AF-A0A2V5PWW1-F1
#
_cell.length_a   1.000
_cell.length_b   1.000
_cell.length_c   1.000
_cell.angle_alpha   90.00
_cell.angle_beta   90.00
_cell.angle_gamma   90.00
#
_symmetry.space_group_name_H-M   'P 1'
#
loop_
_entity.id
_entity.type
_entity.pdbx_description
1 polymer ?
#
loop_
_entity_poly.entity_id
_entity_poly.type
_entity_poly.pdbx_seq_one_letter_code
_entity_poly.pdbx_strand_id
1 'polypeptide(L)'
;MKRSIWIFLAAILLPSLGLGWLALRSANEQQIILERRTAELYQKETDAVAVAARGLIEDERRAFAERVRQLLASESASELSHDFAAKLSRAWPRPAIGFALSAEGNLISPSAEEALGDAARQRFLLNNGAFLSGTTPATVYSVPAEELNRVDQRRKTTKNELDDKSAADSSAQKLLSKRKQTEAAPAGALPAQAPAPAPAAKEKDEGRQETQTLRNVAPQRVLKENAPAVSQLVPATADFKALTSDQPEGVVTRFMQDHLEILFWVRPPQAPGMIFGCLLTVEALTDLWRDALPDTAAPDYVLALLNDKARPVMTQPPGEKGRDWGRPFVASEIGEALPHWEAAL
;
A
#
# COMPACT_ATOMS: atom_id res chain seq x y z
N MET A 1 71.68 15.89 -21.67
CA MET A 1 70.51 15.46 -22.48
C MET A 1 69.53 14.56 -21.72
N LYS A 2 69.98 13.52 -20.98
CA LYS A 2 69.08 12.60 -20.26
C LYS A 2 68.07 13.26 -19.28
N ARG A 3 68.45 14.32 -18.57
CA ARG A 3 67.56 15.02 -17.62
C ARG A 3 66.42 15.81 -18.29
N SER A 4 66.64 16.33 -19.50
CA SER A 4 65.62 17.11 -20.22
C SER A 4 64.54 16.21 -20.82
N ILE A 5 64.89 14.98 -21.21
CA ILE A 5 63.95 13.95 -21.69
C ILE A 5 62.95 13.57 -20.60
N TRP A 6 63.40 13.41 -19.35
CA TRP A 6 62.52 13.09 -18.22
C TRP A 6 61.55 14.22 -17.88
N ILE A 7 61.97 15.48 -18.02
CA ILE A 7 61.11 16.65 -17.79
C ILE A 7 60.02 16.74 -18.88
N PHE A 8 60.39 16.53 -20.14
CA PHE A 8 59.43 16.51 -21.24
C PHE A 8 58.44 15.34 -21.12
N LEU A 9 58.91 14.16 -20.75
CA LEU A 9 58.06 13.00 -20.51
C LEU A 9 57.07 13.27 -19.37
N ALA A 10 57.55 13.80 -18.24
CA ALA A 10 56.70 14.13 -17.10
C ALA A 10 55.66 15.21 -17.44
N ALA A 11 56.04 16.23 -18.23
CA ALA A 11 55.16 17.32 -18.64
C ALA A 11 54.00 16.85 -19.55
N ILE A 12 54.15 15.72 -20.25
CA ILE A 12 53.10 15.13 -21.09
C ILE A 12 52.31 14.07 -20.31
N LEU A 13 52.99 13.27 -19.48
CA LEU A 13 52.40 12.12 -18.81
C LEU A 13 51.53 12.53 -17.61
N LEU A 14 51.93 13.54 -16.84
CA LEU A 14 51.14 14.05 -15.71
C LEU A 14 49.76 14.58 -16.13
N PRO A 15 49.63 15.43 -17.18
CA PRO A 15 48.33 15.85 -17.68
C PRO A 15 47.47 14.69 -18.16
N SER A 16 48.05 13.71 -18.87
CA SER A 16 47.29 12.55 -19.34
C SER A 16 46.76 11.66 -18.22
N LEU A 17 47.54 11.47 -17.14
CA LEU A 17 47.11 10.72 -15.95
C LEU A 17 46.01 11.48 -15.19
N GLY A 18 46.11 12.81 -15.10
CA GLY A 18 45.06 13.65 -14.51
C GLY A 18 43.74 13.56 -15.28
N LEU A 19 43.80 13.61 -16.61
CA LEU A 19 42.62 13.44 -17.47
C LEU A 19 42.05 12.02 -17.39
N GLY A 20 42.89 10.98 -17.36
CA GLY A 20 42.45 9.60 -17.19
C GLY A 20 41.77 9.35 -15.85
N TRP A 21 42.29 9.93 -14.76
CA TRP A 21 41.67 9.85 -13.45
C TRP A 21 40.33 10.60 -13.38
N LEU A 22 40.25 11.80 -13.96
CA LEU A 22 39.00 12.54 -14.05
C LEU A 22 37.95 11.80 -14.89
N ALA A 23 38.35 11.15 -15.98
CA ALA A 23 37.46 10.33 -16.79
C ALA A 23 36.92 9.12 -16.01
N LEU A 24 37.76 8.42 -15.24
CA LEU A 24 37.33 7.29 -14.41
C LEU A 24 36.38 7.73 -13.29
N ARG A 25 36.67 8.87 -12.64
CA ARG A 25 35.77 9.46 -11.63
C ARG A 25 34.43 9.89 -12.25
N SER A 26 34.47 10.52 -13.42
CA SER A 26 33.27 10.93 -14.15
C SER A 26 32.44 9.74 -14.61
N ALA A 27 33.06 8.64 -15.05
CA ALA A 27 32.36 7.41 -15.42
C ALA A 27 31.66 6.77 -14.21
N ASN A 28 32.32 6.72 -13.05
CA ASN A 28 31.69 6.24 -11.81
C ASN A 28 30.51 7.15 -11.38
N GLU A 29 30.64 8.47 -11.49
CA GLU A 29 29.55 9.40 -11.20
C GLU A 29 28.36 9.23 -12.18
N GLN A 30 28.63 8.96 -13.46
CA GLN A 30 27.59 8.65 -14.45
C GLN A 30 26.91 7.30 -14.20
N GLN A 31 27.67 6.28 -13.79
CA GLN A 31 27.12 4.96 -13.43
C GLN A 31 26.17 5.06 -12.23
N ILE A 32 26.54 5.84 -11.20
CA ILE A 32 25.68 6.13 -10.04
C ILE A 32 24.38 6.86 -10.46
N ILE A 33 24.45 7.76 -11.45
CA ILE A 33 23.26 8.47 -11.95
C ILE A 33 22.35 7.53 -12.75
N LEU A 34 22.90 6.60 -13.53
CA LEU A 34 22.13 5.63 -14.30
C LEU A 34 21.43 4.61 -13.38
N GLU A 35 22.16 4.03 -12.42
CA GLU A 35 21.59 3.12 -11.43
C GLU A 35 20.43 3.76 -10.65
N ARG A 36 20.59 5.04 -10.30
CA ARG A 36 19.52 5.80 -9.63
C ARG A 36 18.29 6.01 -10.52
N ARG A 37 18.47 6.34 -11.80
CA ARG A 37 17.34 6.51 -12.74
C ARG A 37 16.63 5.19 -13.01
N THR A 38 17.37 4.08 -13.09
CA THR A 38 16.79 2.74 -13.24
C THR A 38 15.99 2.34 -11.99
N ALA A 39 16.52 2.59 -10.80
CA ALA A 39 15.79 2.34 -9.55
C ALA A 39 14.53 3.22 -9.44
N GLU A 40 14.60 4.50 -9.81
CA GLU A 40 13.42 5.39 -9.82
C GLU A 40 12.36 4.94 -10.83
N LEU A 41 12.77 4.43 -12.00
CA LEU A 41 11.84 3.85 -12.99
C LEU A 41 11.17 2.59 -12.45
N TYR A 42 11.96 1.65 -11.93
CA TYR A 42 11.41 0.39 -11.41
C TYR A 42 10.52 0.61 -10.19
N GLN A 43 10.87 1.55 -9.31
CA GLN A 43 10.01 1.96 -8.20
C GLN A 43 8.66 2.49 -8.69
N LYS A 44 8.65 3.26 -9.78
CA LYS A 44 7.41 3.77 -10.38
C LYS A 44 6.53 2.63 -10.91
N GLU A 45 7.13 1.58 -11.46
CA GLU A 45 6.40 0.38 -11.92
C GLU A 45 5.80 -0.41 -10.75
N THR A 46 6.56 -0.64 -9.68
CA THR A 46 6.03 -1.31 -8.48
C THR A 46 4.95 -0.46 -7.80
N ASP A 47 5.12 0.86 -7.73
CA ASP A 47 4.10 1.78 -7.21
C ASP A 47 2.81 1.74 -8.05
N ALA A 48 2.93 1.66 -9.38
CA ALA A 48 1.78 1.58 -10.28
C ALA A 48 0.97 0.29 -10.05
N VAL A 49 1.63 -0.86 -9.92
CA VAL A 49 0.97 -2.14 -9.58
C VAL A 49 0.34 -2.08 -8.20
N ALA A 50 1.01 -1.47 -7.21
CA ALA A 50 0.46 -1.31 -5.88
C ALA A 50 -0.81 -0.45 -5.87
N VAL A 51 -0.86 0.61 -6.67
CA VAL A 51 -2.06 1.42 -6.86
C VAL A 51 -3.15 0.65 -7.60
N ALA A 52 -2.80 -0.11 -8.64
CA ALA A 52 -3.76 -0.90 -9.41
C ALA A 52 -4.41 -2.01 -8.56
N ALA A 53 -3.63 -2.76 -7.79
CA ALA A 53 -4.12 -3.80 -6.89
C ALA A 53 -5.10 -3.26 -5.84
N ARG A 54 -4.80 -2.09 -5.23
CA ARG A 54 -5.74 -1.38 -4.36
C ARG A 54 -7.04 -1.00 -5.07
N GLY A 55 -6.91 -0.50 -6.30
CA GLY A 55 -8.05 -0.10 -7.12
C GLY A 55 -9.01 -1.27 -7.37
N LEU A 56 -8.49 -2.47 -7.63
CA LEU A 56 -9.32 -3.66 -7.84
C LEU A 56 -10.14 -4.04 -6.60
N ILE A 57 -9.57 -3.92 -5.41
CA ILE A 57 -10.30 -4.19 -4.15
C ILE A 57 -11.40 -3.17 -3.92
N GLU A 58 -11.13 -1.91 -4.24
CA GLU A 58 -12.13 -0.85 -4.15
C GLU A 58 -13.27 -1.07 -5.16
N ASP A 59 -12.96 -1.51 -6.38
CA ASP A 59 -13.96 -1.85 -7.39
C ASP A 59 -14.85 -3.02 -6.91
N GLU A 60 -14.27 -4.05 -6.29
CA GLU A 60 -15.01 -5.16 -5.69
C GLU A 60 -15.90 -4.71 -4.52
N ARG A 61 -15.40 -3.83 -3.65
CA ARG A 61 -16.18 -3.25 -2.55
C ARG A 61 -17.37 -2.44 -3.07
N ARG A 62 -17.16 -1.64 -4.13
CA ARG A 62 -18.23 -0.87 -4.80
C ARG A 62 -19.26 -1.79 -5.44
N ALA A 63 -18.81 -2.85 -6.11
CA ALA A 63 -19.69 -3.86 -6.69
C ALA A 63 -20.49 -4.59 -5.60
N PHE A 64 -19.91 -4.87 -4.43
CA PHE A 64 -20.63 -5.43 -3.29
C PHE A 64 -21.72 -4.49 -2.80
N ALA A 65 -21.39 -3.21 -2.57
CA ALA A 65 -22.37 -2.22 -2.12
C ALA A 65 -23.54 -2.09 -3.12
N GLU A 66 -23.25 -2.09 -4.42
CA GLU A 66 -24.28 -2.10 -5.47
C GLU A 66 -25.13 -3.38 -5.43
N ARG A 67 -24.52 -4.54 -5.20
CA ARG A 67 -25.25 -5.80 -5.06
C ARG A 67 -26.22 -5.76 -3.88
N VAL A 68 -25.81 -5.22 -2.74
CA VAL A 68 -26.68 -5.04 -1.57
C VAL A 68 -27.85 -4.12 -1.89
N ARG A 69 -27.61 -3.00 -2.60
CA ARG A 69 -28.69 -2.10 -3.04
C ARG A 69 -29.71 -2.81 -3.93
N GLN A 70 -29.25 -3.64 -4.86
CA GLN A 70 -30.12 -4.41 -5.74
C GLN A 70 -30.98 -5.43 -4.98
N LEU A 71 -30.41 -6.12 -3.99
CA LEU A 71 -31.17 -7.05 -3.15
C LEU A 71 -32.25 -6.30 -2.35
N LEU A 72 -31.89 -5.18 -1.74
CA LEU A 72 -32.85 -4.33 -1.00
C LEU A 72 -33.88 -3.62 -1.87
N ALA A 73 -33.72 -3.59 -3.20
CA ALA A 73 -34.75 -3.09 -4.10
C ALA A 73 -35.91 -4.09 -4.25
N SER A 74 -35.66 -5.38 -3.96
CA SER A 74 -36.64 -6.46 -4.13
C SER A 74 -37.41 -6.84 -2.85
N GLU A 75 -36.88 -6.49 -1.68
CA GLU A 75 -37.42 -6.90 -0.38
C GLU A 75 -37.03 -5.92 0.73
N SER A 76 -37.66 -6.03 1.90
CA SER A 76 -37.31 -5.16 3.03
C SER A 76 -35.96 -5.53 3.64
N ALA A 77 -35.28 -4.56 4.27
CA ALA A 77 -34.01 -4.82 4.94
C ALA A 77 -34.10 -5.86 6.06
N SER A 78 -35.25 -5.94 6.73
CA SER A 78 -35.49 -6.94 7.77
C SER A 78 -35.63 -8.34 7.21
N GLU A 79 -36.27 -8.51 6.06
CA GLU A 79 -36.38 -9.82 5.40
C GLU A 79 -35.03 -10.24 4.81
N LEU A 80 -34.32 -9.29 4.19
CA LEU A 80 -33.01 -9.54 3.63
C LEU A 80 -32.01 -9.97 4.71
N SER A 81 -32.01 -9.33 5.88
CA SER A 81 -31.02 -9.59 6.93
C SER A 81 -31.08 -11.00 7.50
N HIS A 82 -32.25 -11.67 7.48
CA HIS A 82 -32.40 -13.04 7.97
C HIS A 82 -31.86 -14.12 7.03
N ASP A 83 -31.85 -13.87 5.71
CA ASP A 83 -31.41 -14.83 4.69
C ASP A 83 -30.25 -14.27 3.85
N PHE A 84 -29.55 -13.26 4.38
CA PHE A 84 -28.58 -12.49 3.62
C PHE A 84 -27.41 -13.35 3.14
N ALA A 85 -26.92 -14.24 4.01
CA ALA A 85 -25.81 -15.13 3.67
C ALA A 85 -26.12 -16.03 2.45
N ALA A 86 -27.35 -16.55 2.35
CA ALA A 86 -27.75 -17.40 1.23
C ALA A 86 -28.12 -16.60 -0.02
N LYS A 87 -28.72 -15.42 0.14
CA LYS A 87 -29.03 -14.54 -1.00
C LYS A 87 -27.79 -13.95 -1.63
N LEU A 88 -26.83 -13.51 -0.81
CA LEU A 88 -25.56 -13.02 -1.30
C LEU A 88 -24.78 -14.12 -2.01
N SER A 89 -24.72 -15.34 -1.48
CA SER A 89 -23.96 -16.43 -2.14
C SER A 89 -24.51 -16.82 -3.53
N ARG A 90 -25.80 -16.56 -3.79
CA ARG A 90 -26.42 -16.76 -5.12
C ARG A 90 -26.21 -15.58 -6.06
N ALA A 91 -26.15 -14.36 -5.52
CA ALA A 91 -26.13 -13.14 -6.31
C ALA A 91 -24.70 -12.59 -6.53
N TRP A 92 -23.77 -12.91 -5.64
CA TRP A 92 -22.39 -12.44 -5.68
C TRP A 92 -21.51 -13.42 -6.47
N PRO A 93 -20.71 -12.96 -7.44
CA PRO A 93 -19.94 -13.85 -8.31
C PRO A 93 -18.75 -14.52 -7.63
N ARG A 94 -18.34 -14.06 -6.43
CA ARG A 94 -17.15 -14.56 -5.73
C ARG A 94 -17.50 -15.41 -4.52
N PRO A 95 -16.66 -16.39 -4.16
CA PRO A 95 -16.78 -17.09 -2.88
C PRO A 95 -16.68 -16.10 -1.72
N ALA A 96 -17.81 -15.85 -1.05
CA ALA A 96 -17.89 -14.96 0.10
C ALA A 96 -18.97 -15.45 1.07
N ILE A 97 -18.79 -15.12 2.35
CA ILE A 97 -19.81 -15.34 3.37
C ILE A 97 -20.45 -14.00 3.69
N GLY A 98 -21.70 -13.83 3.26
CA GLY A 98 -22.50 -12.65 3.61
C GLY A 98 -22.89 -12.68 5.08
N PHE A 99 -22.92 -11.51 5.71
CA PHE A 99 -23.40 -11.34 7.07
C PHE A 99 -24.24 -10.08 7.21
N ALA A 100 -25.16 -10.08 8.18
CA ALA A 100 -26.01 -8.95 8.50
C ALA A 100 -26.01 -8.70 10.01
N LEU A 101 -25.90 -7.43 10.42
CA LEU A 101 -25.94 -7.01 11.82
C LEU A 101 -27.16 -6.12 12.10
N SER A 102 -27.72 -6.25 13.30
CA SER A 102 -28.74 -5.35 13.84
C SER A 102 -28.15 -4.00 14.28
N ALA A 103 -29.02 -3.06 14.69
CA ALA A 103 -28.61 -1.74 15.19
C ALA A 103 -27.79 -1.82 16.49
N GLU A 104 -28.04 -2.87 17.26
CA GLU A 104 -27.34 -3.18 18.50
C GLU A 104 -25.98 -3.85 18.25
N GLY A 105 -25.71 -4.26 17.00
CA GLY A 105 -24.52 -5.01 16.61
C GLY A 105 -24.69 -6.53 16.69
N ASN A 106 -25.91 -7.04 16.86
CA ASN A 106 -26.12 -8.48 16.91
C ASN A 106 -26.03 -9.10 15.51
N LEU A 107 -25.30 -10.21 15.38
CA LEU A 107 -25.24 -10.97 14.13
C LEU A 107 -26.57 -11.69 13.85
N ILE A 108 -27.26 -11.28 12.78
CA ILE A 108 -28.56 -11.82 12.34
C ILE A 108 -28.36 -12.99 11.37
N SER A 109 -27.51 -12.80 10.37
CA SER A 109 -27.15 -13.83 9.37
C SER A 109 -25.62 -13.86 9.19
N PRO A 110 -24.99 -15.02 8.95
CA PRO A 110 -25.60 -16.35 9.02
C PRO A 110 -26.08 -16.67 10.45
N SER A 111 -27.26 -17.26 10.59
CA SER A 111 -27.73 -17.77 11.88
C SER A 111 -27.08 -19.12 12.22
N ALA A 112 -27.14 -19.53 13.48
CA ALA A 112 -26.66 -20.86 13.89
C ALA A 112 -27.39 -22.00 13.15
N GLU A 113 -28.65 -21.78 12.79
CA GLU A 113 -29.45 -22.71 12.00
C GLU A 113 -29.01 -22.73 10.52
N GLU A 114 -28.75 -21.56 9.92
CA GLU A 114 -28.22 -21.47 8.54
C GLU A 114 -26.81 -22.04 8.39
N ALA A 115 -26.05 -22.06 9.49
CA ALA A 115 -24.74 -22.69 9.55
C ALA A 115 -24.84 -24.21 9.80
N LEU A 116 -25.99 -24.75 10.17
CA LEU A 116 -26.15 -26.18 10.38
C LEU A 116 -25.99 -26.92 9.04
N GLY A 117 -24.92 -27.72 8.92
CA GLY A 117 -24.61 -28.45 7.68
C GLY A 117 -23.74 -27.69 6.67
N ASP A 118 -23.36 -26.44 6.96
CA ASP A 118 -22.39 -25.67 6.16
C ASP A 118 -21.15 -25.37 6.99
N ALA A 119 -20.08 -26.13 6.75
CA ALA A 119 -18.82 -26.01 7.47
C ALA A 119 -18.16 -24.63 7.31
N ALA A 120 -18.35 -23.95 6.17
CA ALA A 120 -17.78 -22.63 5.93
C ALA A 120 -18.47 -21.58 6.82
N ARG A 121 -19.81 -21.64 6.90
CA ARG A 121 -20.60 -20.77 7.78
C ARG A 121 -20.36 -21.05 9.27
N GLN A 122 -20.18 -22.31 9.65
CA GLN A 122 -19.81 -22.67 11.03
C GLN A 122 -18.46 -22.06 11.42
N ARG A 123 -17.46 -22.21 10.55
CA ARG A 123 -16.12 -21.63 10.78
C ARG A 123 -16.18 -20.11 10.81
N PHE A 124 -16.99 -19.49 9.95
CA PHE A 124 -17.23 -18.05 9.99
C PHE A 124 -17.76 -17.60 11.35
N LEU A 125 -18.82 -18.24 11.86
CA LEU A 125 -19.41 -17.88 13.15
C LEU A 125 -18.40 -18.01 14.30
N LEU A 126 -17.64 -19.10 14.31
CA LEU A 126 -16.62 -19.36 15.33
C LEU A 126 -15.50 -18.31 15.30
N ASN A 127 -15.03 -17.93 14.11
CA ASN A 127 -13.87 -17.05 13.94
C ASN A 127 -14.23 -15.56 13.98
N ASN A 128 -15.43 -15.19 13.55
CA ASN A 128 -15.81 -13.80 13.31
C ASN A 128 -16.95 -13.30 14.20
N GLY A 129 -17.78 -14.18 14.76
CA GLY A 129 -18.99 -13.77 15.48
C GLY A 129 -18.71 -12.80 16.63
N ALA A 130 -17.69 -13.09 17.44
CA ALA A 130 -17.33 -12.25 18.59
C ALA A 130 -16.76 -10.88 18.18
N PHE A 131 -16.02 -10.82 17.07
CA PHE A 131 -15.49 -9.57 16.54
C PHE A 131 -16.60 -8.71 15.92
N LEU A 132 -17.41 -9.30 15.04
CA LEU A 132 -18.51 -8.61 14.35
C LEU A 132 -19.58 -8.11 15.32
N SER A 133 -19.82 -8.84 16.41
CA SER A 133 -20.76 -8.42 17.45
C SER A 133 -20.19 -7.39 18.43
N GLY A 134 -18.94 -6.96 18.22
CA GLY A 134 -18.26 -6.00 19.09
C GLY A 134 -17.94 -6.52 20.49
N THR A 135 -18.04 -7.83 20.74
CA THR A 135 -17.75 -8.43 22.06
C THR A 135 -16.26 -8.64 22.29
N THR A 136 -15.47 -8.72 21.23
CA THR A 136 -14.02 -8.91 21.31
C THR A 136 -13.32 -8.03 20.27
N PRO A 137 -12.39 -7.15 20.69
CA PRO A 137 -11.61 -6.38 19.74
C PRO A 137 -10.63 -7.29 19.00
N ALA A 138 -10.28 -6.92 17.77
CA ALA A 138 -9.29 -7.62 16.96
C ALA A 138 -8.25 -6.65 16.42
N THR A 139 -7.08 -7.19 16.10
CA THR A 139 -6.05 -6.45 15.35
C THR A 139 -6.48 -6.39 13.89
N VAL A 140 -6.70 -5.17 13.40
CA VAL A 140 -7.22 -4.89 12.06
C VAL A 140 -6.38 -3.84 11.35
N TYR A 141 -6.47 -3.85 10.03
CA TYR A 141 -6.06 -2.75 9.17
C TYR A 141 -7.34 -2.20 8.54
N SER A 142 -7.67 -0.96 8.88
CA SER A 142 -8.85 -0.28 8.37
C SER A 142 -8.42 0.70 7.31
N VAL A 143 -9.15 0.77 6.20
CA VAL A 143 -8.96 1.83 5.21
C VAL A 143 -10.11 2.82 5.38
N PRO A 144 -9.88 4.05 5.86
CA PRO A 144 -10.91 5.08 5.87
C PRO A 144 -11.43 5.33 4.44
N ALA A 145 -12.75 5.46 4.28
CA ALA A 145 -13.37 5.70 2.97
C ALA A 145 -12.81 6.95 2.26
N GLU A 146 -12.35 7.95 3.01
CA GLU A 146 -11.74 9.16 2.48
C GLU A 146 -10.35 8.93 1.88
N GLU A 147 -9.58 7.97 2.40
CA GLU A 147 -8.27 7.62 1.85
C GLU A 147 -8.41 6.77 0.58
N LEU A 148 -9.42 5.90 0.53
CA LEU A 148 -9.83 5.17 -0.67
C LEU A 148 -10.23 6.13 -1.82
N ASN A 149 -11.00 7.18 -1.51
CA ASN A 149 -11.49 8.15 -2.50
C ASN A 149 -10.43 9.16 -2.99
N ARG A 150 -9.33 9.37 -2.26
CA ARG A 150 -8.23 10.25 -2.69
C ARG A 150 -7.41 9.68 -3.85
N VAL A 151 -7.37 8.36 -4.01
CA VAL A 151 -6.71 7.69 -5.15
C VAL A 151 -7.42 8.04 -6.46
N ASP A 152 -8.76 8.07 -6.47
CA ASP A 152 -9.57 8.46 -7.62
C ASP A 152 -9.38 9.93 -8.03
N GLN A 153 -9.16 10.82 -7.06
CA GLN A 153 -8.91 12.24 -7.35
C GLN A 153 -7.56 12.44 -8.04
N ARG A 154 -6.52 11.68 -7.66
CA ARG A 154 -5.22 11.69 -8.37
C ARG A 154 -5.32 11.15 -9.79
N ARG A 155 -6.15 10.12 -10.03
CA ARG A 155 -6.45 9.59 -11.39
C ARG A 155 -7.05 10.66 -12.30
N LYS A 156 -7.87 11.58 -11.76
CA LYS A 156 -8.47 12.70 -12.51
C LYS A 156 -7.50 13.86 -12.74
N THR A 157 -6.65 14.21 -11.76
CA THR A 157 -5.65 15.28 -11.94
C THR A 157 -4.53 14.91 -12.90
N THR A 158 -4.06 13.66 -12.91
CA THR A 158 -3.02 13.23 -13.85
C THR A 158 -3.51 13.24 -15.30
N LYS A 159 -4.81 13.02 -15.56
CA LYS A 159 -5.38 13.10 -16.92
C LYS A 159 -5.53 14.56 -17.39
N ASN A 160 -5.85 15.49 -16.50
CA ASN A 160 -5.95 16.91 -16.84
C ASN A 160 -4.58 17.61 -16.97
N GLU A 161 -3.55 17.18 -16.23
CA GLU A 161 -2.20 17.76 -16.34
C GLU A 161 -1.42 17.36 -17.60
N LEU A 162 -1.85 16.32 -18.32
CA LEU A 162 -1.28 15.91 -19.60
C LEU A 162 -1.80 16.74 -20.78
N ASP A 163 -3.00 17.30 -20.68
CA ASP A 163 -3.57 18.17 -21.71
C ASP A 163 -3.15 19.66 -21.54
N ASP A 164 -2.89 20.11 -20.32
CA ASP A 164 -2.59 21.54 -20.03
C ASP A 164 -1.10 21.91 -20.23
N LYS A 165 -0.20 20.91 -20.27
CA LYS A 165 1.24 21.12 -20.49
C LYS A 165 1.62 21.40 -21.95
N SER A 166 0.68 21.33 -22.89
CA SER A 166 0.93 21.74 -24.29
C SER A 166 0.84 23.26 -24.52
N ALA A 167 0.41 24.06 -23.54
CA ALA A 167 0.17 25.50 -23.73
C ALA A 167 1.13 26.45 -22.98
N ALA A 168 1.91 25.96 -22.01
CA ALA A 168 2.64 26.82 -21.06
C ALA A 168 4.14 27.02 -21.35
N ASP A 169 4.70 26.42 -22.40
CA ASP A 169 6.16 26.47 -22.67
C ASP A 169 6.65 27.77 -23.35
N SER A 170 5.79 28.79 -23.48
CA SER A 170 6.12 30.04 -24.21
C SER A 170 6.45 31.26 -23.34
N SER A 171 6.47 31.18 -22.00
CA SER A 171 6.56 32.40 -21.16
C SER A 171 7.67 32.45 -20.10
N ALA A 172 8.48 31.40 -19.94
CA ALA A 172 9.50 31.34 -18.87
C ALA A 172 10.87 31.99 -19.21
N GLN A 173 11.04 32.61 -20.38
CA GLN A 173 12.33 33.21 -20.77
C GLN A 173 12.52 34.69 -20.41
N LYS A 174 11.58 35.35 -19.71
CA LYS A 174 11.61 36.82 -19.52
C LYS A 174 11.86 37.35 -18.10
N LEU A 175 12.14 36.53 -17.08
CA LEU A 175 12.17 37.00 -15.67
C LEU A 175 13.51 36.88 -14.92
N LEU A 176 14.61 36.48 -15.56
CA LEU A 176 15.90 36.27 -14.87
C LEU A 176 16.90 37.44 -14.88
N SER A 177 16.52 38.63 -15.40
CA SER A 177 17.48 39.74 -15.57
C SER A 177 17.38 40.88 -14.54
N LYS A 178 16.64 40.74 -13.44
CA LYS A 178 16.43 41.88 -12.51
C LYS A 178 16.51 41.52 -11.04
N ARG A 179 17.68 41.04 -10.58
CA ARG A 179 17.97 40.97 -9.13
C ARG A 179 19.47 40.97 -8.81
N LYS A 180 20.16 42.05 -9.19
CA LYS A 180 21.46 42.44 -8.61
C LYS A 180 21.45 43.95 -8.37
N GLN A 181 21.12 44.35 -7.15
CA GLN A 181 21.52 45.58 -6.45
C GLN A 181 20.57 45.77 -5.26
N THR A 182 21.06 45.58 -4.04
CA THR A 182 21.28 46.64 -3.04
C THR A 182 21.47 45.97 -1.68
N GLU A 183 22.64 46.26 -1.12
CA GLU A 183 23.16 45.91 0.20
C GLU A 183 22.86 47.05 1.17
N ALA A 184 22.56 46.75 2.45
CA ALA A 184 23.05 47.47 3.64
C ALA A 184 22.31 47.06 4.93
N ALA A 185 23.08 46.77 5.98
CA ALA A 185 22.73 46.54 7.39
C ALA A 185 22.57 47.92 8.13
N PRO A 186 22.45 48.07 9.50
CA PRO A 186 22.76 47.12 10.58
C PRO A 186 21.96 47.19 11.92
N ALA A 187 22.37 46.29 12.83
CA ALA A 187 22.54 46.42 14.31
C ALA A 187 21.38 46.16 15.29
N GLY A 188 21.64 45.28 16.28
CA GLY A 188 21.10 45.43 17.65
C GLY A 188 20.79 44.16 18.46
N ALA A 189 21.70 43.82 19.40
CA ALA A 189 21.49 43.23 20.74
C ALA A 189 21.09 41.74 20.95
N LEU A 190 21.99 41.03 21.64
CA LEU A 190 21.82 39.85 22.53
C LEU A 190 21.30 40.33 23.92
N PRO A 191 20.67 39.50 24.81
CA PRO A 191 21.31 38.28 25.35
C PRO A 191 20.41 37.11 25.88
N ALA A 192 21.12 36.05 26.28
CA ALA A 192 20.89 35.12 27.41
C ALA A 192 20.21 33.74 27.18
N GLN A 193 21.04 32.70 27.35
CA GLN A 193 20.75 31.28 27.69
C GLN A 193 20.23 31.20 29.16
N ALA A 194 19.61 30.15 29.74
CA ALA A 194 19.48 28.69 29.57
C ALA A 194 18.30 28.22 30.49
N PRO A 195 18.10 26.94 30.90
CA PRO A 195 18.29 25.63 30.27
C PRO A 195 17.02 24.72 30.34
N ALA A 196 17.11 23.55 29.71
CA ALA A 196 16.15 22.44 29.75
C ALA A 196 16.04 21.71 31.11
N PRO A 197 15.01 20.84 31.28
CA PRO A 197 15.13 19.64 32.10
C PRO A 197 15.04 18.35 31.26
N ALA A 198 15.88 17.38 31.64
CA ALA A 198 16.05 16.06 31.06
C ALA A 198 14.90 15.07 31.38
N PRO A 199 14.73 13.99 30.58
CA PRO A 199 13.70 12.99 30.80
C PRO A 199 14.11 11.91 31.82
N ALA A 200 13.13 11.45 32.60
CA ALA A 200 13.26 10.37 33.57
C ALA A 200 13.30 8.98 32.90
N ALA A 201 14.14 8.12 33.47
CA ALA A 201 14.39 6.74 33.08
C ALA A 201 13.16 5.83 33.21
N LYS A 202 13.01 4.86 32.29
CA LYS A 202 12.13 3.71 32.44
C LYS A 202 12.93 2.42 32.43
N GLU A 203 12.57 1.58 33.39
CA GLU A 203 13.10 0.26 33.71
C GLU A 203 12.90 -0.76 32.59
N LYS A 204 13.84 -1.70 32.52
CA LYS A 204 13.80 -2.93 31.71
C LYS A 204 12.77 -3.90 32.28
N ASP A 205 11.91 -4.44 31.43
CA ASP A 205 11.24 -5.73 31.66
C ASP A 205 11.41 -6.60 30.41
N GLU A 206 11.97 -7.80 30.61
CA GLU A 206 12.34 -8.77 29.58
C GLU A 206 11.19 -9.76 29.38
N GLY A 207 10.28 -9.47 28.45
CA GLY A 207 9.25 -10.38 27.96
C GLY A 207 9.62 -10.95 26.59
N ARG A 208 9.92 -12.24 26.55
CA ARG A 208 10.27 -13.05 25.37
C ARG A 208 9.12 -13.07 24.36
N GLN A 209 9.20 -12.27 23.29
CA GLN A 209 8.26 -12.29 22.16
C GLN A 209 8.78 -13.17 21.02
N GLU A 210 7.95 -14.13 20.60
CA GLU A 210 8.12 -14.92 19.39
C GLU A 210 8.22 -14.01 18.16
N THR A 211 9.34 -14.09 17.46
CA THR A 211 9.65 -13.21 16.34
C THR A 211 8.99 -13.74 15.06
N GLN A 212 7.75 -13.33 14.79
CA GLN A 212 7.26 -13.28 13.41
C GLN A 212 8.05 -12.20 12.67
N THR A 213 8.91 -12.61 11.73
CA THR A 213 9.69 -11.72 10.88
C THR A 213 8.78 -11.02 9.88
N LEU A 214 8.18 -9.89 10.30
CA LEU A 214 7.46 -8.94 9.44
C LEU A 214 8.46 -8.07 8.68
N ARG A 215 8.26 -7.89 7.36
CA ARG A 215 9.14 -7.16 6.42
C ARG A 215 8.62 -5.72 6.16
N ASN A 216 9.49 -4.71 5.95
CA ASN A 216 9.18 -3.34 5.44
C ASN A 216 9.42 -3.33 3.97
N VAL A 217 8.82 -2.30 3.41
CA VAL A 217 9.31 -1.58 2.26
C VAL A 217 9.48 -0.11 2.66
N ALA A 218 10.72 0.27 2.98
CA ALA A 218 11.16 1.65 2.82
C ALA A 218 11.72 1.76 1.40
N PRO A 219 11.47 2.87 0.66
CA PRO A 219 12.21 3.11 -0.57
C PRO A 219 13.69 3.03 -0.22
N GLN A 220 14.48 2.21 -0.92
CA GLN A 220 15.93 2.07 -0.69
C GLN A 220 16.65 3.37 -1.07
N ARG A 221 16.39 4.44 -0.33
CA ARG A 221 17.28 5.57 -0.22
C ARG A 221 18.34 5.13 0.78
N VAL A 222 19.52 4.87 0.25
CA VAL A 222 20.78 4.50 0.92
C VAL A 222 20.96 3.00 1.15
N LEU A 223 21.95 2.41 0.46
CA LEU A 223 22.57 1.13 0.79
C LEU A 223 22.90 1.10 2.29
N LYS A 224 22.10 0.39 3.07
CA LYS A 224 22.52 -0.23 4.33
C LYS A 224 22.12 -1.69 4.25
N GLU A 225 23.08 -2.52 3.85
CA GLU A 225 22.94 -3.96 3.57
C GLU A 225 22.43 -4.83 4.74
N ASN A 226 22.14 -4.28 5.93
CA ASN A 226 21.83 -5.08 7.13
C ASN A 226 20.73 -4.53 8.05
N ALA A 227 19.82 -3.68 7.56
CA ALA A 227 18.64 -3.30 8.35
C ALA A 227 17.44 -4.18 7.95
N PRO A 228 16.80 -4.91 8.87
CA PRO A 228 15.54 -5.57 8.56
C PRO A 228 14.53 -4.47 8.24
N ALA A 229 13.99 -4.55 7.04
CA ALA A 229 12.85 -3.76 6.69
C ALA A 229 11.69 -4.24 7.60
N VAL A 230 10.95 -3.35 8.32
CA VAL A 230 9.66 -3.49 9.06
C VAL A 230 8.44 -2.71 8.48
N SER A 231 7.32 -3.32 8.00
CA SER A 231 6.11 -2.68 7.37
C SER A 231 5.70 -1.32 7.97
N GLN A 232 5.24 -0.38 7.14
CA GLN A 232 4.80 0.96 7.60
C GLN A 232 3.35 0.99 8.07
N LEU A 233 2.58 -0.08 7.83
CA LEU A 233 1.19 -0.14 8.24
C LEU A 233 1.10 -0.31 9.75
N VAL A 234 0.37 0.60 10.39
CA VAL A 234 0.12 0.52 11.83
C VAL A 234 -1.20 -0.22 12.04
N PRO A 235 -1.18 -1.47 12.50
CA PRO A 235 -2.41 -2.15 12.86
C PRO A 235 -3.09 -1.44 14.03
N ALA A 236 -4.42 -1.43 14.03
CA ALA A 236 -5.23 -0.94 15.13
C ALA A 236 -5.91 -2.11 15.84
N THR A 237 -5.95 -2.09 17.18
CA THR A 237 -6.82 -2.98 17.94
C THR A 237 -8.15 -2.29 18.14
N ALA A 238 -9.19 -2.76 17.46
CA ALA A 238 -10.51 -2.14 17.49
C ALA A 238 -11.63 -3.20 17.49
N ASP A 239 -12.78 -2.85 18.06
CA ASP A 239 -14.00 -3.61 17.87
C ASP A 239 -14.73 -3.17 16.58
N PHE A 240 -15.56 -4.05 16.02
CA PHE A 240 -16.23 -3.78 14.75
C PHE A 240 -17.23 -2.62 14.82
N LYS A 241 -17.82 -2.36 15.99
CA LYS A 241 -18.77 -1.27 16.17
C LYS A 241 -18.08 0.09 16.09
N ALA A 242 -16.89 0.22 16.68
CA ALA A 242 -16.06 1.41 16.58
C ALA A 242 -15.67 1.70 15.12
N LEU A 243 -15.27 0.65 14.37
CA LEU A 243 -14.86 0.76 12.96
C LEU A 243 -15.99 1.16 12.00
N THR A 244 -17.25 0.96 12.38
CA THR A 244 -18.43 1.17 11.53
C THR A 244 -19.32 2.33 12.00
N SER A 245 -18.86 3.09 12.99
CA SER A 245 -19.67 4.08 13.71
C SER A 245 -19.88 5.39 12.94
N ASP A 246 -18.90 5.80 12.14
CA ASP A 246 -18.81 7.11 11.50
C ASP A 246 -18.90 7.07 9.97
N GLN A 247 -18.89 5.86 9.38
CA GLN A 247 -18.89 5.67 7.93
C GLN A 247 -20.16 4.94 7.43
N PRO A 248 -20.62 5.22 6.20
CA PRO A 248 -21.72 4.48 5.58
C PRO A 248 -21.27 3.16 4.95
N GLU A 249 -19.97 2.97 4.72
CA GLU A 249 -19.39 1.78 4.12
C GLU A 249 -17.88 1.75 4.38
N GLY A 250 -17.24 0.59 4.24
CA GLY A 250 -15.79 0.49 4.41
C GLY A 250 -15.22 -0.90 4.14
N VAL A 251 -13.90 -0.98 4.31
CA VAL A 251 -13.11 -2.21 4.25
C VAL A 251 -12.35 -2.38 5.55
N VAL A 252 -12.42 -3.58 6.11
CA VAL A 252 -11.61 -4.00 7.25
C VAL A 252 -10.86 -5.24 6.84
N THR A 253 -9.54 -5.26 7.02
CA THR A 253 -8.73 -6.47 6.80
C THR A 253 -8.09 -6.93 8.09
N ARG A 254 -7.92 -8.24 8.23
CA ARG A 254 -7.29 -8.83 9.42
C ARG A 254 -6.65 -10.17 9.09
N PHE A 255 -5.64 -10.55 9.85
CA PHE A 255 -5.10 -11.89 9.79
C PHE A 255 -5.82 -12.80 10.78
N MET A 256 -6.35 -13.92 10.29
CA MET A 256 -6.95 -14.96 11.11
C MET A 256 -6.32 -16.31 10.76
N GLN A 257 -5.68 -16.96 11.74
CA GLN A 257 -5.03 -18.26 11.55
C GLN A 257 -4.06 -18.31 10.35
N ASP A 258 -3.21 -17.28 10.18
CA ASP A 258 -2.25 -17.12 9.07
C ASP A 258 -2.85 -16.92 7.67
N HIS A 259 -4.12 -16.51 7.60
CA HIS A 259 -4.80 -16.11 6.37
C HIS A 259 -5.31 -14.67 6.47
N LEU A 260 -5.22 -13.93 5.35
CA LEU A 260 -5.78 -12.59 5.24
C LEU A 260 -7.27 -12.68 4.91
N GLU A 261 -8.10 -12.15 5.81
CA GLU A 261 -9.53 -11.95 5.59
C GLU A 261 -9.81 -10.49 5.23
N ILE A 262 -10.66 -10.29 4.23
CA ILE A 262 -11.10 -8.99 3.75
C ILE A 262 -12.60 -8.89 3.98
N LEU A 263 -13.00 -7.89 4.76
CA LEU A 263 -14.38 -7.65 5.14
C LEU A 263 -14.87 -6.37 4.47
N PHE A 264 -15.87 -6.51 3.59
CA PHE A 264 -16.61 -5.37 3.09
C PHE A 264 -17.87 -5.17 3.90
N TRP A 265 -18.25 -3.93 4.16
CA TRP A 265 -19.48 -3.63 4.85
C TRP A 265 -20.12 -2.35 4.32
N VAL A 266 -21.45 -2.27 4.41
CA VAL A 266 -22.27 -1.13 4.02
C VAL A 266 -23.44 -0.99 4.99
N ARG A 267 -23.79 0.26 5.28
CA ARG A 267 -24.97 0.70 6.01
C ARG A 267 -25.93 1.37 5.01
N PRO A 268 -26.95 0.64 4.50
CA PRO A 268 -27.82 1.16 3.47
C PRO A 268 -28.62 2.39 3.95
N PRO A 269 -28.80 3.43 3.13
CA PRO A 269 -29.59 4.61 3.51
C PRO A 269 -31.05 4.29 3.88
N GLN A 270 -31.65 3.28 3.24
CA GLN A 270 -33.01 2.81 3.56
C GLN A 270 -33.12 2.02 4.88
N ALA A 271 -31.99 1.61 5.48
CA ALA A 271 -31.96 0.86 6.74
C ALA A 271 -30.71 1.25 7.54
N PRO A 272 -30.63 2.49 8.06
CA PRO A 272 -29.42 3.01 8.70
C PRO A 272 -29.07 2.28 10.00
N GLY A 273 -30.02 1.56 10.59
CA GLY A 273 -29.77 0.70 11.75
C GLY A 273 -29.18 -0.67 11.40
N MET A 274 -29.01 -1.04 10.13
CA MET A 274 -28.48 -2.35 9.74
C MET A 274 -27.16 -2.21 9.02
N ILE A 275 -26.28 -3.20 9.24
CA ILE A 275 -25.03 -3.35 8.48
C ILE A 275 -25.13 -4.65 7.71
N PHE A 276 -24.87 -4.58 6.41
CA PHE A 276 -24.68 -5.74 5.55
C PHE A 276 -23.22 -5.81 5.14
N GLY A 277 -22.62 -6.98 5.19
CA GLY A 277 -21.22 -7.13 4.81
C GLY A 277 -20.90 -8.50 4.27
N CYS A 278 -19.73 -8.65 3.69
CA CYS A 278 -19.25 -9.96 3.27
C CYS A 278 -17.81 -10.16 3.70
N LEU A 279 -17.50 -11.40 4.08
CA LEU A 279 -16.15 -11.85 4.33
C LEU A 279 -15.64 -12.63 3.13
N LEU A 280 -14.52 -12.16 2.59
CA LEU A 280 -13.78 -12.76 1.49
C LEU A 280 -12.42 -13.21 2.03
N THR A 281 -11.91 -14.31 1.48
CA THR A 281 -10.49 -14.63 1.61
C THR A 281 -9.75 -14.10 0.40
N VAL A 282 -8.46 -13.79 0.55
CA VAL A 282 -7.67 -13.24 -0.56
C VAL A 282 -7.57 -14.18 -1.76
N GLU A 283 -7.74 -15.49 -1.55
CA GLU A 283 -7.79 -16.49 -2.61
C GLU A 283 -8.97 -16.29 -3.57
N ALA A 284 -10.08 -15.72 -3.09
CA ALA A 284 -11.27 -15.41 -3.89
C ALA A 284 -11.06 -14.23 -4.87
N LEU A 285 -9.92 -13.55 -4.79
CA LEU A 285 -9.55 -12.41 -5.62
C LEU A 285 -8.43 -12.74 -6.63
N THR A 286 -8.02 -14.01 -6.73
CA THR A 286 -6.84 -14.42 -7.52
C THR A 286 -6.94 -14.13 -9.02
N ASP A 287 -8.15 -14.14 -9.57
CA ASP A 287 -8.45 -13.77 -10.95
C ASP A 287 -8.23 -12.27 -11.24
N LEU A 288 -8.45 -11.41 -10.24
CA LEU A 288 -8.32 -9.96 -10.39
C LEU A 288 -6.87 -9.52 -10.57
N TRP A 289 -5.92 -10.23 -9.96
CA TRP A 289 -4.53 -9.80 -9.92
C TRP A 289 -3.87 -9.70 -11.29
N ARG A 290 -4.46 -10.33 -12.33
CA ARG A 290 -4.01 -10.15 -13.71
C ARG A 290 -4.11 -8.68 -14.14
N ASP A 291 -5.21 -8.02 -13.79
CA ASP A 291 -5.52 -6.65 -14.21
C ASP A 291 -4.72 -5.61 -13.42
N ALA A 292 -4.00 -6.04 -12.37
CA ALA A 292 -3.07 -5.18 -11.63
C ALA A 292 -1.70 -5.05 -12.33
N LEU A 293 -1.33 -6.02 -13.17
CA LEU A 293 -0.04 -6.02 -13.88
C LEU A 293 -0.19 -5.46 -15.30
N PRO A 294 0.87 -4.88 -15.88
CA PRO A 294 0.83 -4.39 -17.26
C PRO A 294 0.67 -5.54 -18.27
N ASP A 295 -0.14 -5.32 -19.30
CA ASP A 295 -0.41 -6.31 -20.36
C ASP A 295 0.85 -6.75 -21.11
N THR A 296 1.77 -5.81 -21.34
CA THR A 296 3.04 -6.05 -22.04
C THR A 296 4.17 -6.26 -21.06
N ALA A 297 4.82 -7.42 -21.14
CA ALA A 297 6.03 -7.69 -20.38
C ALA A 297 7.16 -6.78 -20.85
N ALA A 298 7.84 -6.13 -19.90
CA ALA A 298 9.09 -5.47 -20.19
C ALA A 298 10.18 -6.53 -20.45
N PRO A 299 11.06 -6.33 -21.43
CA PRO A 299 12.12 -7.30 -21.73
C PRO A 299 13.21 -7.34 -20.64
N ASP A 300 13.34 -6.28 -19.85
CA ASP A 300 14.51 -6.04 -18.99
C ASP A 300 14.26 -6.39 -17.50
N TYR A 301 13.02 -6.68 -17.11
CA TYR A 301 12.66 -6.98 -15.72
C TYR A 301 11.41 -7.85 -15.60
N VAL A 302 11.28 -8.51 -14.43
CA VAL A 302 10.09 -9.30 -14.08
C VAL A 302 9.40 -8.61 -12.93
N LEU A 303 8.12 -8.28 -13.13
CA LEU A 303 7.28 -7.67 -12.12
C LEU A 303 6.42 -8.74 -11.45
N ALA A 304 6.26 -8.68 -10.14
CA ALA A 304 5.48 -9.64 -9.39
C ALA A 304 4.57 -8.96 -8.37
N LEU A 305 3.40 -9.55 -8.16
CA LEU A 305 2.57 -9.30 -6.99
C LEU A 305 2.87 -10.41 -5.97
N LEU A 306 3.39 -10.03 -4.82
CA LEU A 306 3.77 -10.91 -3.72
C LEU A 306 2.70 -10.88 -2.62
N ASN A 307 2.42 -12.05 -2.03
CA ASN A 307 1.59 -12.14 -0.84
C ASN A 307 2.36 -11.76 0.44
N ASP A 308 1.66 -11.82 1.58
CA ASP A 308 2.17 -11.61 2.94
C ASP A 308 3.36 -12.51 3.32
N LYS A 309 3.60 -13.58 2.56
CA LYS A 309 4.71 -14.54 2.76
C LYS A 309 5.82 -14.35 1.73
N ALA A 310 5.84 -13.20 1.03
CA ALA A 310 6.77 -12.87 -0.05
C ALA A 310 6.79 -13.90 -1.20
N ARG A 311 5.66 -14.59 -1.43
CA ARG A 311 5.51 -15.53 -2.54
C ARG A 311 4.77 -14.88 -3.70
N PRO A 312 5.25 -15.06 -4.95
CA PRO A 312 4.58 -14.51 -6.11
C PRO A 312 3.22 -15.17 -6.30
N VAL A 313 2.16 -14.36 -6.30
CA VAL A 313 0.79 -14.76 -6.64
C VAL A 313 0.54 -14.54 -8.12
N MET A 314 1.15 -13.51 -8.71
CA MET A 314 1.12 -13.20 -10.13
C MET A 314 2.48 -12.64 -10.57
N THR A 315 2.89 -12.93 -11.80
CA THR A 315 4.12 -12.40 -12.40
C THR A 315 3.87 -11.91 -13.82
N GLN A 316 4.67 -10.96 -14.25
CA GLN A 316 4.77 -10.52 -15.64
C GLN A 316 6.25 -10.52 -16.05
N PRO A 317 6.65 -11.33 -17.05
CA PRO A 317 5.82 -12.23 -17.85
C PRO A 317 5.20 -13.39 -17.04
N PRO A 318 4.07 -13.99 -17.49
CA PRO A 318 3.35 -14.98 -16.71
C PRO A 318 4.13 -16.28 -16.52
N GLY A 319 4.11 -16.81 -15.30
CA GLY A 319 4.67 -18.13 -15.01
C GLY A 319 6.18 -18.15 -14.78
N GLU A 320 6.82 -16.98 -14.66
CA GLU A 320 8.23 -16.87 -14.29
C GLU A 320 8.49 -17.52 -12.93
N LYS A 321 9.47 -18.44 -12.88
CA LYS A 321 9.86 -19.21 -11.69
C LYS A 321 11.37 -19.11 -11.47
N GLY A 322 11.80 -19.08 -10.21
CA GLY A 322 13.23 -19.21 -9.84
C GLY A 322 13.94 -17.91 -9.47
N ARG A 323 13.21 -16.79 -9.35
CA ARG A 323 13.75 -15.53 -8.81
C ARG A 323 13.67 -15.51 -7.28
N ASP A 324 14.68 -14.93 -6.64
CA ASP A 324 14.69 -14.72 -5.19
C ASP A 324 13.86 -13.48 -4.82
N TRP A 325 12.56 -13.70 -4.60
CA TRP A 325 11.63 -12.66 -4.11
C TRP A 325 11.87 -12.29 -2.64
N GLY A 326 12.74 -13.03 -1.94
CA GLY A 326 13.20 -12.68 -0.61
C GLY A 326 14.04 -11.41 -0.58
N ARG A 327 14.58 -10.95 -1.72
CA ARG A 327 15.38 -9.71 -1.85
C ARG A 327 15.13 -9.05 -3.21
N PRO A 328 13.96 -8.43 -3.43
CA PRO A 328 13.70 -7.71 -4.66
C PRO A 328 14.58 -6.47 -4.74
N PHE A 329 14.85 -6.03 -5.96
CA PHE A 329 15.61 -4.83 -6.24
C PHE A 329 14.82 -3.58 -5.82
N VAL A 330 13.51 -3.57 -6.09
CA VAL A 330 12.57 -2.58 -5.58
C VAL A 330 11.26 -3.25 -5.20
N ALA A 331 10.57 -2.69 -4.21
CA ALA A 331 9.24 -3.15 -3.83
C ALA A 331 8.40 -2.01 -3.25
N SER A 332 7.09 -2.14 -3.41
CA SER A 332 6.08 -1.19 -2.96
C SER A 332 4.97 -1.92 -2.22
N GLU A 333 4.66 -1.49 -1.00
CA GLU A 333 3.55 -2.07 -0.22
C GLU A 333 2.22 -1.75 -0.89
N ILE A 334 1.31 -2.72 -0.93
CA ILE A 334 -0.02 -2.49 -1.49
C ILE A 334 -0.83 -1.56 -0.57
N GLY A 335 -0.81 -1.79 0.75
CA GLY A 335 -1.45 -0.93 1.74
C GLY A 335 -2.42 -1.68 2.67
N GLU A 336 -3.27 -0.96 3.39
CA GLU A 336 -4.16 -1.48 4.43
C GLU A 336 -5.22 -2.46 3.90
N ALA A 337 -5.54 -2.39 2.59
CA ALA A 337 -6.45 -3.31 1.91
C ALA A 337 -5.80 -4.69 1.62
N LEU A 338 -4.46 -4.75 1.56
CA LEU A 338 -3.67 -5.98 1.46
C LEU A 338 -2.39 -5.81 2.30
N PRO A 339 -2.52 -5.86 3.63
CA PRO A 339 -1.40 -5.62 4.52
C PRO A 339 -0.29 -6.65 4.29
N HIS A 340 0.97 -6.18 4.28
CA HIS A 340 2.18 -6.98 3.99
C HIS A 340 2.28 -7.55 2.57
N TRP A 341 1.34 -7.25 1.68
CA TRP A 341 1.49 -7.58 0.27
C TRP A 341 2.36 -6.52 -0.41
N GLU A 342 3.08 -6.94 -1.44
CA GLU A 342 4.06 -6.10 -2.13
C GLU A 342 3.96 -6.28 -3.64
N ALA A 343 4.09 -5.19 -4.39
CA ALA A 343 4.53 -5.25 -5.77
C ALA A 343 6.06 -5.21 -5.79
N ALA A 344 6.70 -6.15 -6.47
CA ALA A 344 8.14 -6.34 -6.40
C ALA A 344 8.77 -6.61 -7.76
N LEU A 345 10.03 -6.20 -7.91
CA LEU A 345 10.85 -6.38 -9.10
C LEU A 345 12.25 -6.84 -8.73
#